data_AF-A0A9D1HUM9-F1
#
_entry.id   AF-A0A9D1HUM9-F1
#
_cell.length_a   1.000
_cell.length_b   1.000
_cell.length_c   1.000
_cell.angle_alpha   90.00
_cell.angle_beta   90.00
_cell.angle_gamma   90.00
#
_symmetry.space_group_name_H-M   'P 1'
#
loop_
_entity.id
_entity.type
_entity.pdbx_description
1 polymer ?
#
loop_
_entity_poly.entity_id
_entity_poly.type
_entity_poly.pdbx_seq_one_letter_code
_entity_poly.pdbx_strand_id
1 'polypeptide(L)'
;MDRLNEILHELGISKVKLAKYLGVSRQMIYNYLELDDINKWPKDKKVLLLNLLGVKSADEINHLKVDTDYIMNVETRINSLFENHDDNEDGVNTSVYRGLGKKQKELMHNVIELIHEKLEDDKDEQSYMAIKYVYHLLQSMDTAPELKYMLGYISKATGFVKPLEFAFDEEQQFIFESIMFSAMTLYNNGGASRSKIAESHRRFVNQIEHKIE
;
A
#
# COMPACT_ATOMS: atom_id res chain seq x y z
N MET A 1 -11.92 -39.43 7.45
CA MET A 1 -11.23 -38.48 6.53
C MET A 1 -11.84 -38.46 5.14
N ASP A 2 -12.44 -39.55 4.66
CA ASP A 2 -13.14 -39.61 3.37
C ASP A 2 -14.22 -38.54 3.21
N ARG A 3 -15.07 -38.34 4.23
CA ARG A 3 -16.12 -37.32 4.20
C ARG A 3 -15.58 -35.89 4.06
N LEU A 4 -14.43 -35.59 4.67
CA LEU A 4 -13.79 -34.29 4.50
C LEU A 4 -13.32 -34.09 3.05
N ASN A 5 -12.73 -35.13 2.44
CA ASN A 5 -12.30 -35.08 1.05
C ASN A 5 -13.49 -34.87 0.08
N GLU A 6 -14.61 -35.54 0.33
CA GLU A 6 -15.86 -35.32 -0.42
C GLU A 6 -16.33 -33.87 -0.31
N ILE A 7 -16.42 -33.32 0.91
CA ILE A 7 -16.87 -31.95 1.15
C ILE A 7 -15.95 -30.94 0.44
N LEU A 8 -14.63 -31.12 0.53
CA LEU A 8 -13.67 -30.26 -0.17
C LEU A 8 -13.87 -30.30 -1.69
N HIS A 9 -14.19 -31.47 -2.25
CA HIS A 9 -14.49 -31.65 -3.66
C HIS A 9 -15.83 -30.99 -4.05
N GLU A 10 -16.89 -31.20 -3.27
CA GLU A 10 -18.21 -30.57 -3.47
C GLU A 10 -18.12 -29.03 -3.41
N LEU A 11 -17.25 -28.49 -2.55
CA LEU A 11 -16.98 -27.05 -2.43
C LEU A 11 -16.02 -26.50 -3.50
N GLY A 12 -15.46 -27.34 -4.38
CA GLY A 12 -14.47 -26.92 -5.38
C GLY A 12 -13.14 -26.43 -4.77
N ILE A 13 -12.81 -26.81 -3.54
CA ILE A 13 -11.58 -26.40 -2.86
C ILE A 13 -10.45 -27.36 -3.26
N SER A 14 -9.61 -26.90 -4.19
CA SER A 14 -8.42 -27.65 -4.58
C SER A 14 -7.41 -27.77 -3.44
N LYS A 15 -6.54 -28.79 -3.48
CA LYS A 15 -5.41 -28.92 -2.54
C LYS A 15 -4.51 -27.69 -2.52
N VAL A 16 -4.40 -27.00 -3.66
CA VAL A 16 -3.67 -25.73 -3.79
C VAL A 16 -4.37 -24.62 -3.01
N LYS A 17 -5.69 -24.46 -3.19
CA LYS A 17 -6.49 -23.46 -2.50
C LYS A 17 -6.49 -23.71 -0.99
N LEU A 18 -6.64 -24.97 -0.57
CA LEU A 18 -6.57 -25.36 0.84
C LEU A 18 -5.19 -25.09 1.47
N ALA A 19 -4.10 -25.39 0.74
CA ALA A 19 -2.74 -25.11 1.20
C ALA A 19 -2.52 -23.61 1.47
N LYS A 20 -2.96 -22.75 0.54
CA LYS A 20 -2.89 -21.30 0.70
C LYS A 20 -3.70 -20.85 1.92
N TYR A 21 -4.94 -21.34 2.07
CA TYR A 21 -5.82 -20.99 3.19
C TYR A 21 -5.22 -21.35 4.56
N LEU A 22 -4.61 -22.53 4.65
CA LEU A 22 -4.01 -23.03 5.89
C LEU A 22 -2.60 -22.48 6.15
N GLY A 23 -2.01 -21.77 5.19
CA GLY A 23 -0.64 -21.24 5.28
C GLY A 23 0.39 -22.36 5.41
N VAL A 24 0.29 -23.41 4.60
CA VAL A 24 1.23 -24.55 4.59
C VAL A 24 1.61 -24.94 3.17
N SER A 25 2.69 -25.71 3.01
CA SER A 25 3.08 -26.24 1.70
C SER A 25 2.06 -27.27 1.19
N ARG A 26 1.99 -27.45 -0.13
CA ARG A 26 1.13 -28.47 -0.75
C ARG A 26 1.41 -29.87 -0.19
N GLN A 27 2.68 -30.21 0.03
CA GLN A 27 3.07 -31.51 0.60
C GLN A 27 2.46 -31.73 1.99
N MET A 28 2.39 -30.70 2.83
CA MET A 28 1.77 -30.81 4.15
C MET A 28 0.28 -31.12 4.04
N ILE A 29 -0.42 -30.60 3.02
CA ILE A 29 -1.83 -30.96 2.79
C ILE A 29 -1.98 -32.45 2.45
N TYR A 30 -1.10 -33.03 1.62
CA TYR A 30 -1.13 -34.47 1.38
C TYR A 30 -0.90 -35.26 2.67
N ASN A 31 0.13 -34.89 3.44
CA ASN A 31 0.43 -35.55 4.72
C ASN A 31 -0.75 -35.47 5.70
N TYR A 32 -1.41 -34.32 5.78
CA TYR A 32 -2.56 -34.12 6.66
C TYR A 32 -3.80 -34.90 6.22
N LEU A 33 -4.03 -34.99 4.90
CA LEU A 33 -5.18 -35.72 4.34
C LEU A 33 -5.01 -37.24 4.37
N GLU A 34 -3.78 -37.75 4.53
CA GLU A 34 -3.47 -39.16 4.74
C GLU A 34 -3.66 -39.63 6.19
N LEU A 35 -3.79 -38.71 7.14
CA LEU A 35 -4.16 -39.05 8.51
C LEU A 35 -5.57 -39.65 8.52
N ASP A 36 -5.87 -40.43 9.56
CA ASP A 36 -7.17 -41.05 9.83
C ASP A 36 -8.15 -40.10 10.53
N ASP A 37 -7.64 -39.14 11.32
CA ASP A 37 -8.43 -38.18 12.11
C ASP A 37 -7.89 -36.74 12.01
N ILE A 38 -8.80 -35.79 11.80
CA ILE A 38 -8.55 -34.34 11.80
C ILE A 38 -7.97 -33.88 13.14
N ASN A 39 -8.30 -34.55 14.25
CA ASN A 39 -7.74 -34.21 15.56
C ASN A 39 -6.22 -34.43 15.66
N LYS A 40 -5.62 -35.16 14.72
CA LYS A 40 -4.17 -35.33 14.60
C LYS A 40 -3.48 -34.18 13.87
N TRP A 41 -4.23 -33.25 13.30
CA TRP A 41 -3.68 -32.05 12.68
C TRP A 41 -3.14 -31.08 13.74
N PRO A 42 -2.16 -30.22 13.39
CA PRO A 42 -1.76 -29.12 14.25
C PRO A 42 -2.97 -28.26 14.64
N LYS A 43 -3.01 -27.85 15.92
CA LYS A 43 -4.18 -27.22 16.53
C LYS A 43 -4.67 -25.99 15.75
N ASP A 44 -3.74 -25.15 15.30
CA ASP A 44 -4.01 -23.96 14.50
C ASP A 44 -4.64 -24.31 13.14
N LYS A 45 -4.08 -25.31 12.44
CA LYS A 45 -4.58 -25.76 11.12
C LYS A 45 -5.96 -26.38 11.22
N LYS A 46 -6.21 -27.16 12.27
CA LYS A 46 -7.54 -27.69 12.58
C LYS A 46 -8.55 -26.56 12.77
N VAL A 47 -8.24 -25.57 13.61
CA VAL A 47 -9.14 -24.44 13.87
C VAL A 47 -9.44 -23.66 12.59
N LEU A 48 -8.44 -23.43 11.75
CA LEU A 48 -8.64 -22.78 10.44
C LEU A 48 -9.59 -23.59 9.55
N LEU A 49 -9.38 -24.91 9.43
CA LEU A 49 -10.26 -25.77 8.64
C LEU A 49 -11.70 -25.76 9.15
N LEU A 50 -11.90 -25.84 10.47
CA LEU A 50 -13.25 -25.80 11.07
C LEU A 50 -13.93 -24.45 10.82
N ASN A 51 -13.18 -23.34 10.91
CA ASN A 51 -13.68 -22.00 10.59
C ASN A 51 -14.07 -21.87 9.11
N LEU A 52 -13.27 -22.42 8.20
CA LEU A 52 -13.58 -22.45 6.76
C LEU A 52 -14.93 -23.13 6.52
N LEU A 53 -15.12 -24.29 7.13
CA LEU A 53 -16.34 -25.09 7.05
C LEU A 53 -17.48 -24.56 7.95
N GLY A 54 -17.23 -23.54 8.78
CA GLY A 54 -18.23 -22.99 9.69
C GLY A 54 -18.77 -23.98 10.73
N VAL A 55 -17.97 -24.95 11.13
CA VAL A 55 -18.31 -25.97 12.14
C VAL A 55 -17.50 -25.77 13.41
N LYS A 56 -17.99 -26.26 14.55
CA LYS A 56 -17.31 -26.12 15.86
C LYS A 56 -16.42 -27.30 16.22
N SER A 57 -16.67 -28.47 15.63
CA SER A 57 -15.92 -29.70 15.90
C SER A 57 -15.78 -30.58 14.66
N ALA A 58 -14.86 -31.54 14.69
CA ALA A 58 -14.69 -32.51 13.62
C ALA A 58 -15.92 -33.42 13.44
N ASP A 59 -16.72 -33.64 14.49
CA ASP A 59 -17.91 -34.51 14.45
C ASP A 59 -19.05 -33.90 13.62
N GLU A 60 -19.12 -32.56 13.57
CA GLU A 60 -20.13 -31.83 12.79
C GLU A 60 -19.91 -31.98 11.27
N ILE A 61 -18.68 -32.31 10.83
CA ILE A 61 -18.35 -32.49 9.41
C ILE A 61 -19.16 -33.63 8.78
N ASN A 62 -19.43 -34.70 9.53
CA ASN A 62 -20.18 -35.85 9.03
C ASN A 62 -21.65 -35.52 8.71
N HIS A 63 -22.19 -34.46 9.33
CA HIS A 63 -23.59 -34.04 9.19
C HIS A 63 -23.74 -32.80 8.31
N LEU A 64 -22.64 -32.31 7.73
CA LEU A 64 -22.63 -31.12 6.90
C LEU A 64 -23.35 -31.40 5.57
N LYS A 65 -24.37 -30.59 5.30
CA LYS A 65 -25.10 -30.59 4.03
C LYS A 65 -24.54 -29.48 3.14
N VAL A 66 -23.99 -29.85 2.00
CA VAL A 66 -23.45 -28.91 1.01
C VAL A 66 -24.56 -28.58 0.02
N ASP A 67 -25.23 -27.45 0.23
CA ASP A 67 -26.17 -26.84 -0.71
C ASP A 67 -25.58 -25.59 -1.37
N THR A 68 -26.30 -24.99 -2.32
CA THR A 68 -25.84 -23.84 -3.08
C THR A 68 -25.49 -22.64 -2.19
N ASP A 69 -26.30 -22.37 -1.17
CA ASP A 69 -26.06 -21.26 -0.24
C ASP A 69 -24.82 -21.51 0.60
N TYR A 70 -24.61 -22.76 1.04
CA TYR A 70 -23.41 -23.14 1.78
C TYR A 70 -22.14 -23.01 0.91
N ILE A 71 -22.18 -23.44 -0.35
CA ILE A 71 -21.06 -23.28 -1.30
C ILE A 71 -20.70 -21.79 -1.45
N MET A 72 -21.70 -20.93 -1.71
CA MET A 72 -21.49 -19.48 -1.84
C MET A 72 -20.90 -18.85 -0.57
N ASN A 73 -21.36 -19.28 0.61
CA ASN A 73 -20.85 -18.79 1.88
C ASN A 73 -19.39 -19.19 2.13
N VAL A 74 -19.03 -20.44 1.85
CA VAL A 74 -17.65 -20.93 1.98
C VAL A 74 -16.75 -20.25 0.95
N GLU A 75 -17.22 -20.06 -0.28
CA GLU A 75 -16.50 -19.34 -1.32
C GLU A 75 -16.25 -17.88 -0.93
N THR A 76 -17.23 -17.21 -0.33
CA THR A 76 -17.06 -15.85 0.18
C THR A 76 -16.03 -15.80 1.31
N ARG A 77 -16.08 -16.74 2.27
CA ARG A 77 -15.09 -16.81 3.37
C ARG A 77 -13.68 -17.06 2.87
N ILE A 78 -13.53 -18.02 1.95
CA ILE A 78 -12.23 -18.40 1.43
C ILE A 78 -11.65 -17.27 0.57
N ASN A 79 -12.46 -16.63 -0.28
CA ASN A 79 -12.02 -15.53 -1.15
C ASN A 79 -11.76 -14.25 -0.34
N SER A 80 -12.56 -13.92 0.67
CA SER A 80 -12.28 -12.79 1.57
C SER A 80 -10.95 -12.93 2.31
N LEU A 81 -10.49 -14.17 2.55
CA LEU A 81 -9.18 -14.43 3.14
C LEU A 81 -8.08 -14.38 2.08
N PHE A 82 -8.32 -14.77 0.83
CA PHE A 82 -7.37 -14.59 -0.27
C PHE A 82 -7.22 -13.14 -0.77
N GLU A 83 -8.28 -12.34 -0.77
CA GLU A 83 -8.23 -10.89 -1.00
C GLU A 83 -7.43 -10.17 0.10
N ASN A 84 -7.23 -10.81 1.25
CA ASN A 84 -6.34 -10.38 2.32
C ASN A 84 -4.94 -11.06 2.28
N HIS A 85 -4.69 -12.01 1.37
CA HIS A 85 -3.49 -12.86 1.36
C HIS A 85 -2.78 -13.03 0.00
N ASP A 86 -3.28 -12.48 -1.13
CA ASP A 86 -2.59 -12.53 -2.43
C ASP A 86 -1.36 -11.59 -2.52
N ASP A 87 -1.01 -10.90 -1.44
CA ASP A 87 0.27 -10.20 -1.27
C ASP A 87 1.38 -11.15 -0.74
N ASN A 88 1.68 -12.27 -1.41
CA ASN A 88 2.86 -13.08 -1.06
C ASN A 88 3.48 -13.81 -2.25
N GLU A 89 4.20 -13.09 -3.10
CA GLU A 89 5.45 -13.54 -3.74
C GLU A 89 6.42 -12.34 -3.80
N ASP A 90 6.86 -11.89 -2.61
CA ASP A 90 8.21 -11.41 -2.28
C ASP A 90 8.17 -10.75 -0.89
N GLY A 91 8.95 -11.31 0.04
CA GLY A 91 8.80 -11.17 1.49
C GLY A 91 9.15 -9.82 2.12
N VAL A 92 8.73 -8.67 1.58
CA VAL A 92 8.97 -7.36 2.22
C VAL A 92 7.78 -6.37 2.24
N ASN A 93 6.75 -6.43 1.37
CA ASN A 93 5.90 -5.23 1.14
C ASN A 93 4.40 -5.26 1.50
N THR A 94 3.87 -6.29 2.14
CA THR A 94 2.43 -6.33 2.52
C THR A 94 2.10 -5.56 3.81
N SER A 95 3.12 -5.30 4.63
CA SER A 95 2.95 -4.58 5.91
C SER A 95 2.58 -3.11 5.69
N VAL A 96 3.06 -2.51 4.59
CA VAL A 96 3.00 -1.07 4.37
C VAL A 96 1.58 -0.59 3.99
N TYR A 97 0.78 -1.46 3.37
CA TYR A 97 -0.61 -1.16 3.00
C TYR A 97 -1.63 -1.48 4.12
N ARG A 98 -1.19 -2.05 5.25
CA ARG A 98 -2.08 -2.42 6.34
C ARG A 98 -2.69 -1.17 6.99
N GLY A 99 -4.01 -1.18 7.22
CA GLY A 99 -4.73 -0.07 7.83
C GLY A 99 -5.13 1.05 6.87
N LEU A 100 -4.73 0.99 5.60
CA LEU A 100 -5.13 1.96 4.59
C LEU A 100 -6.50 1.64 3.98
N GLY A 101 -7.30 2.67 3.71
CA GLY A 101 -8.53 2.56 2.92
C GLY A 101 -8.23 2.32 1.44
N LYS A 102 -9.26 1.90 0.68
CA LYS A 102 -9.10 1.52 -0.74
C LYS A 102 -8.44 2.61 -1.59
N LYS A 103 -8.91 3.87 -1.46
CA LYS A 103 -8.35 5.01 -2.20
C LYS A 103 -6.91 5.31 -1.82
N GLN A 104 -6.56 5.18 -0.54
CA GLN A 104 -5.20 5.40 -0.05
C GLN A 104 -4.24 4.32 -0.57
N LYS A 105 -4.68 3.06 -0.58
CA LYS A 105 -3.89 1.95 -1.15
C LYS A 105 -3.61 2.16 -2.64
N GLU A 106 -4.63 2.52 -3.39
CA GLU A 106 -4.53 2.80 -4.82
C GLU A 106 -3.56 3.95 -5.12
N LEU A 107 -3.70 5.07 -4.40
CA LEU A 107 -2.76 6.20 -4.54
C LEU A 107 -1.33 5.79 -4.19
N MET A 108 -1.13 5.06 -3.09
CA MET A 108 0.19 4.62 -2.66
C MET A 108 0.84 3.68 -3.68
N HIS A 109 0.08 2.73 -4.23
CA HIS A 109 0.55 1.83 -5.27
C HIS A 109 1.02 2.60 -6.50
N ASN A 110 0.19 3.52 -7.03
CA ASN A 110 0.55 4.34 -8.19
C ASN A 110 1.80 5.20 -7.94
N VAL A 111 1.97 5.73 -6.72
CA VAL A 111 3.17 6.50 -6.33
C VAL A 111 4.41 5.60 -6.32
N ILE A 112 4.30 4.38 -5.79
CA ILE A 112 5.42 3.42 -5.77
C ILE A 112 5.83 3.01 -7.18
N GLU A 113 4.86 2.77 -8.08
CA GLU A 113 5.15 2.47 -9.49
C GLU A 113 5.92 3.62 -10.15
N LEU A 114 5.46 4.86 -9.98
CA LEU A 114 6.16 6.03 -10.51
C LEU A 114 7.57 6.18 -9.94
N ILE A 115 7.76 5.95 -8.64
CA ILE A 115 9.09 5.99 -8.01
C ILE A 115 9.98 4.89 -8.60
N HIS A 116 9.45 3.69 -8.78
CA HIS A 116 10.17 2.56 -9.34
C HIS A 116 10.63 2.85 -10.78
N GLU A 117 9.73 3.35 -11.63
CA GLU A 117 10.07 3.77 -13.00
C GLU A 117 11.18 4.83 -13.04
N LYS A 118 11.20 5.78 -12.09
CA LYS A 118 12.27 6.79 -12.01
C LYS A 118 13.60 6.24 -11.52
N LEU A 119 13.60 5.12 -10.79
CA LEU A 119 14.79 4.50 -10.22
C LEU A 119 15.26 3.25 -10.98
N GLU A 120 14.68 2.96 -12.14
CA GLU A 120 15.00 1.75 -12.92
C GLU A 120 16.45 1.73 -13.41
N ASP A 121 17.01 2.89 -13.77
CA ASP A 121 18.42 3.04 -14.15
C ASP A 121 19.28 3.35 -12.91
N ASP A 122 20.07 2.37 -12.49
CA ASP A 122 20.96 2.44 -11.31
C ASP A 122 22.12 3.43 -11.48
N LYS A 123 22.34 3.97 -12.68
CA LYS A 123 23.36 4.98 -12.98
C LYS A 123 22.80 6.39 -13.08
N ASP A 124 21.48 6.57 -13.07
CA ASP A 124 20.86 7.90 -13.10
C ASP A 124 20.86 8.54 -11.71
N GLU A 125 21.98 9.18 -11.38
CA GLU A 125 22.14 9.92 -10.13
C GLU A 125 21.16 11.09 -10.00
N GLN A 126 20.70 11.70 -11.11
CA GLN A 126 19.77 12.83 -11.05
C GLN A 126 18.39 12.36 -10.59
N SER A 127 17.90 11.26 -11.16
CA SER A 127 16.63 10.66 -10.75
C SER A 127 16.69 10.16 -9.30
N TYR A 128 17.81 9.52 -8.90
CA TYR A 128 18.04 9.16 -7.51
C TYR A 128 17.94 10.36 -6.57
N MET A 129 18.64 11.46 -6.88
CA MET A 129 18.63 12.67 -6.05
C MET A 129 17.25 13.32 -5.99
N ALA A 130 16.52 13.36 -7.11
CA ALA A 130 15.16 13.89 -7.14
C ALA A 130 14.23 13.11 -6.20
N ILE A 131 14.25 11.78 -6.26
CA ILE A 131 13.42 10.92 -5.40
C ILE A 131 13.86 11.00 -3.93
N LYS A 132 15.17 11.13 -3.67
CA LYS A 132 15.69 11.37 -2.32
C LYS A 132 15.16 12.68 -1.72
N TYR A 133 15.05 13.74 -2.53
CA TYR A 133 14.46 15.00 -2.06
C TYR A 133 12.94 14.89 -1.85
N VAL A 134 12.22 14.10 -2.64
CA VAL A 134 10.82 13.75 -2.35
C VAL A 134 10.72 13.03 -1.01
N TYR A 135 11.61 12.07 -0.73
CA TYR A 135 11.66 11.40 0.57
C TYR A 135 11.86 12.38 1.74
N HIS A 136 12.81 13.30 1.67
CA HIS A 136 13.00 14.33 2.71
C HIS A 136 11.78 15.25 2.85
N LEU A 137 11.13 15.59 1.74
CA LEU A 137 9.89 16.37 1.74
C LEU A 137 8.78 15.65 2.51
N LEU A 138 8.61 14.34 2.28
CA LEU A 138 7.63 13.53 3.01
C LEU A 138 7.91 13.51 4.53
N GLN A 139 9.18 13.36 4.93
CA GLN A 139 9.57 13.37 6.34
C GLN A 139 9.30 14.71 7.04
N SER A 140 9.35 15.81 6.31
CA SER A 140 9.25 17.17 6.86
C SER A 140 7.84 17.76 6.78
N MET A 141 6.90 17.06 6.16
CA MET A 141 5.59 17.62 5.80
C MET A 141 4.71 17.96 7.02
N ASP A 142 4.94 17.30 8.14
CA ASP A 142 4.20 17.56 9.39
C ASP A 142 4.78 18.72 10.21
N THR A 143 6.06 19.06 9.99
CA THR A 143 6.74 20.15 10.70
C THR A 143 6.86 21.43 9.88
N ALA A 144 6.70 21.36 8.56
CA ALA A 144 6.73 22.49 7.64
C ALA A 144 5.43 22.53 6.78
N PRO A 145 4.36 23.20 7.25
CA PRO A 145 3.08 23.24 6.55
C PRO A 145 3.17 23.85 5.14
N GLU A 146 4.15 24.72 4.90
CA GLU A 146 4.42 25.35 3.60
C GLU A 146 4.70 24.32 2.49
N LEU A 147 5.22 23.13 2.84
CA LEU A 147 5.43 22.05 1.89
C LEU A 147 4.10 21.57 1.29
N LYS A 148 3.01 21.55 2.06
CA LYS A 148 1.68 21.20 1.58
C LYS A 148 1.15 22.27 0.61
N TYR A 149 1.38 23.54 0.91
CA TYR A 149 1.00 24.64 0.02
C TYR A 149 1.79 24.62 -1.29
N MET A 150 3.09 24.27 -1.24
CA MET A 150 3.90 24.06 -2.43
C MET A 150 3.38 22.91 -3.30
N LEU A 151 2.97 21.79 -2.70
CA LEU A 151 2.33 20.69 -3.43
C LEU A 151 1.00 21.11 -4.06
N GLY A 152 0.21 21.93 -3.35
CA GLY A 152 -1.02 22.54 -3.88
C GLY A 152 -0.75 23.44 -5.09
N TYR A 153 0.27 24.30 -5.00
CA TYR A 153 0.72 25.16 -6.11
C TYR A 153 1.09 24.33 -7.35
N ILE A 154 1.98 23.33 -7.19
CA ILE A 154 2.40 22.44 -8.28
C ILE A 154 1.17 21.71 -8.84
N SER A 155 0.31 21.24 -7.93
CA SER A 155 -1.04 20.71 -8.15
C SER A 155 -1.80 21.38 -9.29
N LYS A 156 -1.96 22.69 -9.08
CA LYS A 156 -2.72 23.60 -9.93
C LYS A 156 -1.94 24.02 -11.16
N ALA A 157 -0.65 24.30 -11.01
CA ALA A 157 0.21 24.75 -12.09
C ALA A 157 0.35 23.68 -13.20
N THR A 158 0.28 22.39 -12.86
CA THR A 158 0.27 21.29 -13.83
C THR A 158 -1.12 20.88 -14.29
N GLY A 159 -2.18 21.51 -13.78
CA GLY A 159 -3.56 21.29 -14.20
C GLY A 159 -4.27 20.08 -13.59
N PHE A 160 -3.70 19.42 -12.58
CA PHE A 160 -4.37 18.31 -11.88
C PHE A 160 -5.48 18.79 -10.94
N VAL A 161 -5.36 20.00 -10.41
CA VAL A 161 -6.29 20.61 -9.45
C VAL A 161 -6.81 21.95 -10.00
N LYS A 162 -8.07 22.29 -9.72
CA LYS A 162 -8.66 23.56 -10.16
C LYS A 162 -8.02 24.75 -9.41
N PRO A 163 -7.89 25.94 -10.03
CA PRO A 163 -7.19 27.07 -9.42
C PRO A 163 -7.75 27.52 -8.06
N LEU A 164 -9.07 27.48 -7.88
CA LEU A 164 -9.77 27.94 -6.68
C LEU A 164 -10.11 26.80 -5.70
N GLU A 165 -9.46 25.64 -5.82
CA GLU A 165 -9.62 24.54 -4.88
C GLU A 165 -8.51 24.61 -3.82
N PHE A 166 -8.90 24.69 -2.55
CA PHE A 166 -7.99 24.76 -1.41
C PHE A 166 -8.21 23.53 -0.52
N ALA A 167 -7.18 22.70 -0.39
CA ALA A 167 -7.22 21.45 0.36
C ALA A 167 -6.67 21.60 1.79
N PHE A 168 -6.03 22.74 2.07
CA PHE A 168 -5.38 23.05 3.36
C PHE A 168 -5.94 24.38 3.92
N ASP A 169 -5.16 25.10 4.74
CA ASP A 169 -5.52 26.44 5.17
C ASP A 169 -5.63 27.38 3.96
N GLU A 170 -6.85 27.83 3.67
CA GLU A 170 -7.16 28.60 2.46
C GLU A 170 -6.37 29.91 2.37
N GLU A 171 -6.27 30.67 3.46
CA GLU A 171 -5.59 31.96 3.48
C GLU A 171 -4.08 31.77 3.30
N GLN A 172 -3.46 30.87 4.06
CA GLN A 172 -2.02 30.61 3.98
C GLN A 172 -1.65 29.96 2.64
N GLN A 173 -2.47 29.04 2.14
CA GLN A 173 -2.27 28.40 0.83
C GLN A 173 -2.37 29.44 -0.28
N PHE A 174 -3.37 30.32 -0.25
CA PHE A 174 -3.52 31.42 -1.22
C PHE A 174 -2.30 32.36 -1.23
N ILE A 175 -1.85 32.78 -0.05
CA ILE A 175 -0.68 33.67 0.09
C ILE A 175 0.57 32.99 -0.49
N PHE A 176 0.82 31.74 -0.09
CA PHE A 176 2.00 30.99 -0.53
C PHE A 176 1.99 30.75 -2.05
N GLU A 177 0.87 30.29 -2.60
CA GLU A 177 0.70 30.06 -4.05
C GLU A 177 0.93 31.34 -4.85
N SER A 178 0.45 32.49 -4.36
CA SER A 178 0.65 33.79 -5.01
C SER A 178 2.12 34.24 -5.01
N ILE A 179 2.83 34.02 -3.90
CA ILE A 179 4.27 34.30 -3.80
C ILE A 179 5.06 33.37 -4.73
N MET A 180 4.75 32.08 -4.73
CA MET A 180 5.39 31.10 -5.60
C MET A 180 5.16 31.39 -7.07
N PHE A 181 3.93 31.76 -7.47
CA PHE A 181 3.64 32.17 -8.84
C PHE A 181 4.51 33.38 -9.27
N SER A 182 4.63 34.37 -8.39
CA SER A 182 5.46 35.55 -8.63
C SER A 182 6.94 35.19 -8.76
N ALA A 183 7.45 34.31 -7.91
CA ALA A 183 8.82 33.81 -7.96
C ALA A 183 9.10 33.01 -9.26
N MET A 184 8.18 32.12 -9.66
CA MET A 184 8.30 31.34 -10.90
C MET A 184 8.24 32.24 -12.13
N THR A 185 7.38 33.26 -12.13
CA THR A 185 7.29 34.25 -13.21
C THR A 185 8.61 35.02 -13.33
N LEU A 186 9.21 35.43 -12.21
CA LEU A 186 10.49 36.10 -12.20
C LEU A 186 11.63 35.21 -12.74
N TYR A 187 11.63 33.93 -12.35
CA TYR A 187 12.60 32.94 -12.82
C TYR A 187 12.48 32.72 -14.34
N ASN A 188 11.27 32.45 -14.84
CA ASN A 188 11.02 32.17 -16.25
C ASN A 188 11.30 33.38 -17.16
N ASN A 189 10.99 34.59 -16.69
CA ASN A 189 11.14 35.80 -17.48
C ASN A 189 12.54 36.44 -17.34
N GLY A 190 13.42 35.91 -16.49
CA GLY A 190 14.81 36.38 -16.35
C GLY A 190 14.97 37.79 -15.78
N GLY A 191 14.00 38.29 -15.00
CA GLY A 191 13.94 39.71 -14.59
C GLY A 191 14.84 40.10 -13.41
N ALA A 192 15.53 39.16 -12.78
CA ALA A 192 16.33 39.40 -11.58
C ALA A 192 17.82 39.68 -11.90
N SER A 193 18.38 40.73 -11.28
CA SER A 193 19.81 41.01 -11.38
C SER A 193 20.65 39.85 -10.83
N ARG A 194 21.68 39.43 -11.59
CA ARG A 194 22.66 38.42 -11.13
C ARG A 194 23.27 38.76 -9.77
N SER A 195 23.56 40.03 -9.49
CA SER A 195 24.13 40.44 -8.20
C SER A 195 23.16 40.23 -7.04
N LYS A 196 21.87 40.54 -7.25
CA LYS A 196 20.83 40.32 -6.24
C LYS A 196 20.56 38.84 -6.00
N ILE A 197 20.57 38.02 -7.06
CA ILE A 197 20.45 36.56 -6.94
C ILE A 197 21.62 35.99 -6.12
N ALA A 198 22.85 36.39 -6.44
CA ALA A 198 24.04 35.91 -5.72
C ALA A 198 24.02 36.30 -4.22
N GLU A 199 23.59 37.52 -3.90
CA GLU A 199 23.44 37.96 -2.51
C GLU A 199 22.35 37.17 -1.78
N SER A 200 21.18 36.98 -2.42
CA SER A 200 20.09 36.18 -1.85
C SER A 200 20.54 34.74 -1.59
N HIS A 201 21.29 34.14 -2.51
CA HIS A 201 21.82 32.78 -2.36
C HIS A 201 22.82 32.69 -1.21
N ARG A 202 23.72 33.68 -1.05
CA ARG A 202 24.63 33.73 0.10
C ARG A 202 23.87 33.77 1.44
N ARG A 203 22.81 34.58 1.53
CA ARG A 203 21.98 34.63 2.75
C ARG A 203 21.31 33.30 3.03
N PHE A 204 20.82 32.62 1.99
CA PHE A 204 20.26 31.27 2.10
C PHE A 204 21.30 30.28 2.65
N VAL A 205 22.50 30.23 2.08
CA VAL A 205 23.58 29.33 2.55
C VAL A 205 23.87 29.55 4.04
N ASN A 206 24.11 30.81 4.46
CA ASN A 206 24.39 31.13 5.85
C ASN A 206 23.25 30.70 6.81
N GLN A 207 21.98 30.85 6.39
CA GLN A 207 20.85 30.42 7.20
C GLN A 207 20.75 28.90 7.35
N ILE A 208 21.14 28.15 6.32
CA ILE A 208 21.12 26.68 6.36
C ILE A 208 22.27 26.16 7.21
N GLU A 209 23.48 26.71 7.07
CA GLU A 209 24.63 26.33 7.88
C GLU A 209 24.34 26.50 9.39
N HIS A 210 23.75 27.62 9.79
CA HIS A 210 23.33 27.85 11.18
C HIS A 210 22.23 26.91 11.70
N LYS A 211 21.48 26.24 10.83
CA LYS A 211 20.47 25.25 11.24
C LYS A 211 21.05 23.85 11.39
N ILE A 212 22.21 23.59 10.80
CA ILE A 212 22.88 22.29 10.82
C ILE A 212 23.86 22.20 12.00
N GLU A 213 24.42 23.33 12.44
CA GLU A 213 25.17 23.47 13.71
C GLU A 213 24.27 23.28 14.95
#